data_AF-A0A1V4VUP0-F1
#
_entry.id   AF-A0A1V4VUP0-F1
#
_cell.length_a   1.000
_cell.length_b   1.000
_cell.length_c   1.000
_cell.angle_alpha   90.00
_cell.angle_beta   90.00
_cell.angle_gamma   90.00
#
_symmetry.space_group_name_H-M   'P 1'
#
loop_
_entity.id
_entity.type
_entity.pdbx_description
1 polymer ?
#
loop_
_entity_poly.entity_id
_entity_poly.type
_entity_poly.pdbx_seq_one_letter_code
_entity_poly.pdbx_strand_id
1 'polypeptide(L)' 'MERIPAYGLAKEEELLFGEGQPDPVSLPPDSRALHLLQRLRDEARRFAVTYHRLAGQGRVDLLLIDILYNIGAGRIYAEI' A
#
# COMPACT_ATOMS: atom_id res chain seq x y z
N MET A 1 -17.22 13.22 10.67
CA MET A 1 -16.60 11.91 10.38
C MET A 1 -15.15 12.02 10.78
N GLU A 2 -14.70 11.17 11.70
CA GLU A 2 -13.29 11.04 12.05
C GLU A 2 -12.55 10.43 10.85
N ARG A 3 -11.46 11.04 10.41
CA ARG A 3 -10.67 10.50 9.30
C ARG A 3 -9.79 9.37 9.81
N ILE A 4 -9.79 8.26 9.09
CA ILE A 4 -8.84 7.18 9.32
C ILE A 4 -7.46 7.63 8.80
N PRO A 5 -6.39 7.57 9.61
CA PRO A 5 -5.04 7.88 9.15
C PRO A 5 -4.60 6.94 8.02
N ALA A 6 -4.02 7.51 6.95
CA ALA A 6 -3.47 6.76 5.82
C ALA A 6 -1.96 6.95 5.73
N TYR A 7 -1.25 5.86 5.42
CA TYR A 7 0.19 5.84 5.27
C TYR A 7 0.61 4.98 4.07
N GLY A 8 1.67 5.40 3.38
CA GLY A 8 2.37 4.57 2.39
C GLY A 8 3.79 4.22 2.83
N LEU A 9 4.28 3.07 2.36
CA LEU A 9 5.64 2.59 2.59
C LEU A 9 6.42 2.60 1.26
N ALA A 10 7.49 3.41 1.19
CA ALA A 10 8.37 3.42 0.02
C ALA A 10 9.11 2.09 -0.12
N LYS A 11 9.26 1.64 -1.37
CA LYS A 11 9.72 0.29 -1.70
C LYS A 11 11.23 0.10 -1.52
N GLU A 12 12.03 1.13 -1.83
CA GLU A 12 13.49 1.02 -1.79
C GLU A 12 14.07 1.48 -0.45
N GLU A 13 13.55 2.59 0.07
CA GLU A 13 14.08 3.24 1.29
C GLU A 13 13.34 2.84 2.56
N GLU A 14 12.21 2.13 2.44
CA GLU A 14 11.39 1.68 3.57
C GLU A 14 10.91 2.81 4.49
N LEU A 15 10.68 3.97 3.87
CA LEU A 15 10.21 5.18 4.52
C LEU A 15 8.68 5.23 4.56
N LEU A 16 8.13 5.62 5.72
CA LEU A 16 6.70 5.82 5.92
C LEU A 16 6.30 7.27 5.62
N PHE A 17 5.29 7.44 4.78
CA PHE A 17 4.74 8.74 4.40
C PHE A 17 3.31 8.83 4.90
N GLY A 18 3.02 9.84 5.73
CA GLY A 18 1.68 10.13 6.23
C GLY A 18 1.02 11.27 5.48
N GLU A 19 -0.31 11.26 5.40
CA GLU A 19 -1.06 12.37 4.83
C GLU A 19 -0.81 13.67 5.62
N GLY A 20 -0.37 14.74 4.95
CA GLY A 20 -0.07 16.02 5.57
C GLY A 20 1.23 16.06 6.37
N GLN A 21 2.04 14.99 6.33
CA GLN A 21 3.37 14.96 6.93
C GLN A 21 4.45 15.14 5.84
N PRO A 22 5.21 16.25 5.85
CA PRO A 22 6.22 16.51 4.83
C PRO A 22 7.45 15.62 4.99
N ASP A 23 7.79 15.28 6.24
CA ASP A 23 8.97 14.48 6.55
C ASP A 23 8.57 13.01 6.74
N PRO A 24 9.23 12.07 6.02
CA PRO A 24 8.96 10.66 6.19
C PRO A 24 9.50 10.13 7.52
N VAL A 25 8.85 9.08 8.03
CA VAL A 25 9.31 8.35 9.21
C VAL A 25 10.17 7.16 8.78
N SER A 26 11.41 7.12 9.25
CA SER A 26 12.27 5.94 9.13
C SER A 26 12.05 5.01 10.33
N LEU A 27 11.87 3.72 10.06
CA LEU A 27 11.82 2.69 11.10
C LEU A 27 13.17 1.97 11.21
N PRO A 28 13.58 1.54 12.41
CA PRO A 28 14.77 0.72 12.56
C PRO A 28 14.67 -0.55 11.70
N PRO A 29 15.75 -0.94 10.99
CA PRO A 29 15.74 -2.10 10.10
C PRO A 29 15.37 -3.42 10.77
N ASP A 30 15.65 -3.57 12.06
CA ASP A 30 15.34 -4.76 12.87
C ASP A 30 13.96 -4.68 13.56
N SER A 31 13.22 -3.58 13.37
CA SER A 31 11.96 -3.37 14.05
C SER A 31 10.86 -4.30 13.53
N ARG A 32 10.10 -4.88 14.47
CA ARG A 32 8.92 -5.69 14.12
C ARG A 32 7.85 -4.90 13.36
N ALA A 33 7.78 -3.59 13.59
CA ALA A 33 6.85 -2.70 12.89
C ALA A 33 7.18 -2.63 11.39
N LEU A 34 8.45 -2.42 11.03
CA LEU A 34 8.87 -2.39 9.64
C LEU A 34 8.60 -3.73 8.95
N HIS A 35 8.97 -4.84 9.58
CA HIS A 35 8.73 -6.17 9.04
C HIS A 35 7.25 -6.46 8.80
N LEU A 36 6.35 -5.98 9.66
CA LEU A 36 4.91 -6.14 9.48
C LEU A 36 4.42 -5.36 8.25
N LEU A 37 4.87 -4.10 8.10
CA LEU A 37 4.47 -3.24 6.99
C LEU A 37 4.99 -3.75 5.64
N GLN A 38 6.23 -4.26 5.60
CA GLN A 38 6.79 -4.92 4.43
C GLN A 38 5.96 -6.14 4.02
N ARG A 39 5.58 -7.00 4.98
CA ARG A 39 4.72 -8.16 4.71
C ARG A 39 3.34 -7.75 4.19
N LEU A 40 2.74 -6.70 4.75
CA LEU A 40 1.45 -6.19 4.30
C LEU A 40 1.55 -5.65 2.85
N ARG A 41 2.64 -4.94 2.52
CA ARG A 41 2.94 -4.49 1.16
C ARG A 41 3.10 -5.65 0.19
N ASP A 42 3.84 -6.69 0.59
CA ASP A 42 4.06 -7.87 -0.24
C ASP A 42 2.76 -8.63 -0.49
N GLU A 43 1.90 -8.73 0.52
CA GLU A 43 0.58 -9.36 0.38
C GLU A 43 -0.35 -8.55 -0.53
N ALA A 44 -0.36 -7.21 -0.38
CA ALA A 44 -1.11 -6.33 -1.26
C ALA A 44 -0.62 -6.42 -2.72
N ARG A 45 0.69 -6.48 -2.95
CA ARG A 45 1.27 -6.67 -4.30
C ARG A 45 0.93 -8.05 -4.86
N ARG A 46 1.09 -9.11 -4.07
CA ARG A 46 0.73 -10.49 -4.47
C ARG A 46 -0.73 -10.57 -4.88
N PHE A 47 -1.60 -9.92 -4.10
CA PHE A 47 -3.02 -9.83 -4.41
C PHE A 47 -3.25 -9.07 -5.72
N ALA A 48 -2.68 -7.86 -5.89
CA ALA A 48 -2.85 -7.06 -7.09
C ALA A 48 -2.41 -7.79 -8.37
N VAL A 49 -1.24 -8.43 -8.35
CA VAL A 49 -0.74 -9.23 -9.50
C VAL A 49 -1.69 -10.39 -9.82
N THR A 50 -2.14 -11.11 -8.79
CA THR A 50 -3.07 -12.24 -8.97
C THR A 50 -4.41 -11.77 -9.51
N TYR A 51 -4.93 -10.67 -8.97
CA TYR A 51 -6.16 -10.02 -9.40
C TYR A 51 -6.09 -9.60 -10.87
N HIS A 52 -5.06 -8.84 -11.27
CA HIS A 52 -4.91 -8.39 -12.65
C HIS A 52 -4.84 -9.57 -13.63
N ARG A 53 -4.19 -10.68 -13.23
CA ARG A 53 -4.17 -11.91 -14.02
C ARG A 53 -5.56 -12.53 -14.19
N LEU A 54 -6.38 -12.56 -13.14
CA LEU A 54 -7.74 -13.12 -13.17
C LEU A 54 -8.75 -12.18 -13.85
N ALA A 55 -8.57 -10.86 -13.71
CA ALA A 55 -9.39 -9.84 -14.36
C ALA A 55 -9.21 -9.88 -15.88
N GLY A 56 -7.98 -10.09 -16.36
CA GLY A 56 -7.70 -10.35 -17.78
C GLY A 56 -8.36 -11.63 -18.31
N GLN A 57 -8.79 -12.54 -17.43
CA GLN A 57 -9.51 -13.77 -17.76
C GLN A 57 -11.04 -13.64 -17.57
N GLY A 58 -11.55 -12.43 -17.29
CA GLY A 58 -12.97 -12.15 -17.12
C GLY A 58 -13.60 -12.72 -15.84
N ARG A 59 -12.80 -12.99 -14.79
CA ARG A 59 -13.23 -13.73 -13.59
C ARG A 59 -12.99 -12.98 -12.28
N VAL A 60 -13.44 -11.72 -12.13
CA VAL A 60 -13.39 -11.06 -10.81
C VAL A 60 -14.50 -10.03 -10.58
N ASP A 61 -15.11 -10.07 -9.39
CA ASP A 61 -16.02 -9.03 -8.87
C ASP A 61 -15.22 -7.90 -8.18
N LEU A 62 -15.57 -6.65 -8.48
CA LEU A 62 -14.75 -5.42 -8.31
C LEU A 62 -14.55 -4.92 -6.85
N LEU A 63 -15.06 -5.62 -5.84
CA LEU A 63 -15.19 -5.09 -4.47
C LEU A 63 -13.87 -4.71 -3.78
N LEU A 64 -12.74 -5.33 -4.16
CA LEU A 64 -11.45 -5.10 -3.51
C LEU A 64 -10.63 -3.95 -4.15
N ILE A 65 -10.97 -3.57 -5.39
CA ILE A 65 -10.40 -2.41 -6.06
C ILE A 65 -10.81 -1.11 -5.37
N ASP A 66 -12.07 -1.00 -4.91
CA ASP A 66 -12.54 0.19 -4.19
C ASP A 66 -11.77 0.45 -2.91
N ILE A 67 -11.24 -0.59 -2.26
CA ILE A 67 -10.42 -0.44 -1.04
C ILE A 67 -9.01 -0.01 -1.41
N LEU A 68 -8.38 -0.60 -2.44
CA LEU A 68 -7.02 -0.24 -2.87
C LEU A 68 -6.93 1.15 -3.53
N TYR A 69 -7.93 1.53 -4.33
CA TYR A 69 -7.94 2.82 -5.02
C TYR A 69 -8.34 3.99 -4.10
N ASN A 70 -9.14 3.77 -3.04
CA ASN A 70 -9.52 4.85 -2.11
C ASN A 70 -8.42 5.26 -1.12
N ILE A 71 -7.28 4.58 -1.06
CA ILE A 71 -6.18 4.94 -0.13
C ILE A 71 -5.16 5.90 -0.78
N GLY A 72 -5.37 6.33 -2.02
CA GLY A 72 -4.33 7.00 -2.82
C GLY A 72 -4.78 8.24 -3.59
N ALA A 73 -5.40 9.22 -2.92
CA ALA A 73 -5.51 10.58 -3.48
C ALA A 73 -4.22 11.38 -3.17
N GLY A 74 -3.12 11.06 -3.89
CA GLY A 74 -1.91 11.88 -3.88
C GLY A 74 -0.60 11.09 -3.87
N ARG A 75 -0.01 10.91 -5.06
CA ARG A 75 1.42 10.61 -5.30
C ARG A 75 2.01 9.28 -4.78
N ILE A 76 1.23 8.25 -4.49
CA ILE A 76 1.77 6.90 -4.21
C ILE A 76 1.49 5.97 -5.40
N TYR A 77 1.94 6.36 -6.60
CA TYR A 77 1.82 5.54 -7.82
C TYR A 77 3.15 5.26 -8.50
N ALA A 78 4.28 5.65 -7.90
CA ALA A 78 5.57 5.19 -8.38
C ALA A 78 5.80 3.77 -7.83
N GLU A 79 5.59 2.76 -8.68
CA GLU A 79 5.99 1.36 -8.51
C GLU A 79 5.09 0.40 -7.70
N ILE A 80 3.79 0.39 -8.04
CA ILE A 80 3.01 -0.86 -7.91
C ILE A 80 3.54 -1.87 -8.92
#